data_AF-A0A3D3H2U6-F1
#
_entry.id   AF-A0A3D3H2U6-F1
#
_cell.length_a   1.000
_cell.length_b   1.000
_cell.length_c   1.000
_cell.angle_alpha   90.00
_cell.angle_beta   90.00
_cell.angle_gamma   90.00
#
_symmetry.space_group_name_H-M   'P 1'
#
loop_
_entity.id
_entity.type
_entity.pdbx_description
1 polymer ?
#
loop_
_entity_poly.entity_id
_entity_poly.type
_entity_poly.pdbx_seq_one_letter_code
_entity_poly.pdbx_strand_id
1 'polypeptide(L)'
;MKALGIVVAVVLVSGTGVAAYTVYDLAASYATENTVELEEQVVVPPDIGAIEGGVNLFVAGTDACEPEFAAIFGDRCSGSDSEGELNDVNMLVHISDAPRRVTVISFPRDLMIPIPSCDRGDGSTSSAMSKQPLNSAFYAGGGADGGGLSCVVKTISQLSGQSIPFAAKVTWGGVI
;
A
#
# COMPACT_ATOMS: atom_id res chain seq x y z
N MET A 1 29.01 5.56 47.51
CA MET A 1 28.81 6.71 46.59
C MET A 1 29.22 6.40 45.15
N LYS A 2 30.43 5.85 44.88
CA LYS A 2 30.88 5.54 43.50
C LYS A 2 30.02 4.52 42.73
N ALA A 3 29.63 3.42 43.38
CA ALA A 3 28.80 2.38 42.74
C ALA A 3 27.41 2.89 42.32
N LEU A 4 26.79 3.74 43.15
CA LEU A 4 25.51 4.36 42.84
C LEU A 4 25.62 5.29 41.61
N GLY A 5 26.68 6.09 41.53
CA GLY A 5 26.93 6.94 40.36
C GLY A 5 27.13 6.15 39.07
N ILE A 6 27.81 5.00 39.14
CA ILE A 6 28.00 4.11 37.98
C ILE A 6 26.66 3.52 37.54
N VAL A 7 25.85 3.01 38.48
CA VAL A 7 24.53 2.44 38.16
C VAL A 7 23.63 3.49 37.51
N VAL A 8 23.57 4.70 38.07
CA VAL A 8 22.77 5.80 37.51
C VAL A 8 23.27 6.19 36.12
N ALA A 9 24.58 6.29 35.91
CA ALA A 9 25.14 6.60 34.61
C ALA A 9 24.82 5.52 33.56
N VAL A 10 24.94 4.25 33.92
CA VAL A 10 24.60 3.13 33.03
C VAL A 10 23.12 3.17 32.66
N VAL A 11 22.22 3.32 33.64
CA VAL A 11 20.76 3.36 33.40
C VAL A 11 20.38 4.55 32.52
N LEU A 12 20.97 5.73 32.76
CA LEU A 12 20.70 6.90 31.94
C LEU A 12 21.20 6.69 30.52
N VAL A 13 22.46 6.26 30.33
CA VAL A 13 23.02 6.07 28.98
C VAL A 13 22.27 4.99 28.21
N SER A 14 21.99 3.84 28.83
CA SER A 14 21.24 2.75 28.19
C SER A 14 19.79 3.15 27.92
N GLY A 15 19.12 3.78 28.88
CA GLY A 15 17.73 4.22 28.73
C GLY A 15 17.57 5.27 27.64
N THR A 16 18.47 6.25 27.58
CA THR A 16 18.44 7.28 26.53
C THR A 16 18.79 6.69 25.16
N GLY A 17 19.76 5.77 25.11
CA GLY A 17 20.15 5.08 23.88
C GLY A 17 19.02 4.23 23.30
N VAL A 18 18.36 3.42 24.13
CA VAL A 18 17.20 2.62 23.71
C VAL A 18 16.05 3.53 23.28
N ALA A 19 15.70 4.56 24.06
CA ALA A 19 14.63 5.49 23.71
C ALA A 19 14.91 6.19 22.37
N ALA A 20 16.13 6.69 22.17
CA ALA A 20 16.51 7.34 20.91
C ALA A 20 16.45 6.37 19.73
N TYR A 21 16.94 5.14 19.89
CA TYR A 21 16.85 4.11 18.86
C TYR A 21 15.40 3.77 18.53
N THR A 22 14.54 3.57 19.53
CA THR A 22 13.12 3.26 19.29
C THR A 22 12.39 4.40 18.59
N VAL A 23 12.69 5.66 18.91
CA VAL A 23 12.09 6.81 18.23
C VAL A 23 12.59 6.90 16.78
N TYR A 24 13.87 6.66 16.55
CA TYR A 24 14.46 6.64 15.22
C TYR A 24 13.89 5.51 14.36
N ASP A 25 13.86 4.29 14.90
CA ASP A 25 13.33 3.09 14.24
C ASP A 25 11.85 3.27 13.86
N LEU A 26 11.06 3.83 14.77
CA LEU A 26 9.66 4.16 14.51
C LEU A 26 9.53 5.22 13.40
N ALA A 27 10.30 6.31 13.49
CA ALA A 27 10.25 7.37 12.50
C ALA A 27 10.69 6.87 11.11
N ALA A 28 11.75 6.07 11.03
CA ALA A 28 12.25 5.49 9.79
C ALA A 28 11.26 4.50 9.17
N SER A 29 10.64 3.65 10.00
CA SER A 29 9.64 2.66 9.55
C SER A 29 8.39 3.30 8.94
N TYR A 30 7.92 4.42 9.50
CA TYR A 30 6.76 5.14 8.95
C TYR A 30 7.09 6.08 7.79
N ALA A 31 8.30 6.65 7.76
CA ALA A 31 8.64 7.69 6.80
C ALA A 31 9.04 7.16 5.42
N THR A 32 9.41 5.88 5.28
CA THR A 32 10.26 5.50 4.14
C THR A 32 9.92 4.24 3.37
N GLU A 33 9.21 3.24 3.91
CA GLU A 33 9.15 1.94 3.23
C GLU A 33 7.77 1.38 2.89
N ASN A 34 6.67 1.86 3.52
CA ASN A 34 5.37 1.18 3.36
C ASN A 34 4.15 2.11 3.28
N THR A 35 4.35 3.42 3.11
CA THR A 35 3.24 4.37 2.96
C THR A 35 3.09 4.77 1.50
N VAL A 36 1.85 4.78 1.02
CA VAL A 36 1.50 5.23 -0.33
C VAL A 36 0.54 6.41 -0.19
N GLU A 37 0.83 7.50 -0.89
CA GLU A 37 -0.09 8.62 -1.00
C GLU A 37 -1.18 8.29 -2.03
N LEU A 38 -2.44 8.31 -1.59
CA LEU A 38 -3.60 8.02 -2.43
C LEU A 38 -4.14 9.32 -3.04
N GLU A 39 -4.04 9.43 -4.36
CA GLU A 39 -4.51 10.60 -5.10
C GLU A 39 -6.03 10.76 -4.97
N GLU A 40 -6.49 12.01 -4.86
CA GLU A 40 -7.92 12.38 -4.83
C GLU A 40 -8.70 11.76 -3.65
N GLN A 41 -8.00 11.21 -2.64
CA GLN A 41 -8.62 10.68 -1.44
C GLN A 41 -8.62 11.71 -0.31
N VAL A 42 -9.63 11.61 0.57
CA VAL A 42 -9.70 12.43 1.77
C VAL A 42 -8.61 11.96 2.74
N VAL A 43 -7.67 12.85 3.05
CA VAL A 43 -6.65 12.59 4.08
C VAL A 43 -7.35 12.44 5.42
N VAL A 44 -7.30 11.24 5.98
CA VAL A 44 -7.78 10.99 7.34
C VAL A 44 -6.61 11.33 8.28
N PRO A 45 -6.71 12.39 9.10
CA PRO A 45 -5.63 12.72 10.03
C PRO A 45 -5.43 11.56 11.01
N PRO A 46 -4.19 11.33 11.46
CA PRO A 46 -3.92 10.30 12.46
C PRO A 46 -4.71 10.65 13.74
N ASP A 47 -5.70 9.82 14.04
CA ASP A 47 -6.53 9.92 15.24
C ASP A 47 -6.35 8.64 16.07
N ILE A 48 -6.31 8.79 17.39
CA ILE A 48 -6.29 7.68 18.36
C ILE A 48 -7.73 7.16 18.58
N GLY A 49 -8.74 7.90 18.11
CA GLY A 49 -10.15 7.53 18.10
C GLY A 49 -10.53 6.43 17.10
N ALA A 50 -11.77 5.96 17.20
CA ALA A 50 -12.35 5.09 16.18
C ALA A 50 -12.64 5.90 14.92
N ILE A 51 -12.50 5.27 13.74
CA ILE A 51 -12.98 5.84 12.49
C ILE A 51 -14.50 6.02 12.60
N GLU A 52 -14.98 7.26 12.52
CA GLU A 52 -16.41 7.56 12.58
C GLU A 52 -17.12 7.11 11.30
N GLY A 53 -18.24 6.39 11.47
CA GLY A 53 -19.02 5.86 10.35
C GLY A 53 -18.43 4.59 9.75
N GLY A 54 -18.75 4.36 8.47
CA GLY A 54 -18.20 3.24 7.70
C GLY A 54 -16.95 3.64 6.93
N VAL A 55 -16.07 2.69 6.68
CA VAL A 55 -14.78 2.91 6.01
C VAL A 55 -14.62 1.99 4.80
N ASN A 56 -13.99 2.52 3.75
CA ASN A 56 -13.59 1.76 2.58
C ASN A 56 -12.07 1.53 2.60
N LEU A 57 -11.66 0.30 2.34
CA LEU A 57 -10.29 -0.14 2.15
C LEU A 57 -10.20 -0.85 0.80
N PHE A 58 -9.24 -0.48 -0.02
CA PHE A 58 -8.95 -1.23 -1.24
C PHE A 58 -7.80 -2.22 -1.01
N VAL A 59 -7.96 -3.44 -1.50
CA VAL A 59 -6.93 -4.48 -1.44
C VAL A 59 -6.57 -4.90 -2.86
N ALA A 60 -5.33 -4.63 -3.24
CA ALA A 60 -4.73 -5.09 -4.48
C ALA A 60 -3.90 -6.36 -4.21
N GLY A 61 -4.08 -7.39 -5.02
CA GLY A 61 -3.13 -8.49 -5.11
C GLY A 61 -2.27 -8.29 -6.36
N THR A 62 -0.95 -8.28 -6.21
CA THR A 62 -0.03 -8.10 -7.33
C THR A 62 0.83 -9.33 -7.57
N ASP A 63 1.16 -9.54 -8.84
CA ASP A 63 1.97 -10.67 -9.30
C ASP A 63 3.47 -10.34 -9.32
N ALA A 64 3.95 -9.72 -8.23
CA ALA A 64 5.34 -9.32 -8.08
C ALA A 64 6.29 -10.54 -8.11
N CYS A 65 7.37 -10.41 -8.88
CA CYS A 65 8.48 -11.36 -8.89
C CYS A 65 9.58 -10.97 -7.91
N GLU A 66 9.26 -11.07 -6.63
CA GLU A 66 10.17 -10.73 -5.53
C GLU A 66 11.37 -11.72 -5.48
N PRO A 67 12.61 -11.25 -5.35
CA PRO A 67 13.80 -12.12 -5.34
C PRO A 67 13.75 -13.21 -4.26
N GLU A 68 13.16 -12.91 -3.10
CA GLU A 68 12.99 -13.85 -1.98
C GLU A 68 12.09 -15.04 -2.36
N PHE A 69 11.08 -14.81 -3.19
CA PHE A 69 10.07 -15.81 -3.58
C PHE A 69 10.25 -16.29 -5.04
N ALA A 70 11.20 -15.75 -5.80
CA ALA A 70 11.39 -16.12 -7.21
C ALA A 70 11.64 -17.62 -7.41
N ALA A 71 12.39 -18.26 -6.50
CA ALA A 71 12.74 -19.68 -6.59
C ALA A 71 11.52 -20.62 -6.51
N ILE A 72 10.46 -20.21 -5.80
CA ILE A 72 9.24 -21.01 -5.65
C ILE A 72 8.25 -20.82 -6.82
N PHE A 73 8.43 -19.77 -7.63
CA PHE A 73 7.64 -19.51 -8.83
C PHE A 73 8.20 -20.15 -10.12
N GLY A 74 9.32 -20.88 -10.02
CA GLY A 74 9.97 -21.51 -11.17
C GLY A 74 10.35 -20.50 -12.26
N ASP A 75 10.09 -20.83 -13.52
CA ASP A 75 10.48 -19.99 -14.65
C ASP A 75 9.60 -18.73 -14.81
N ARG A 76 8.53 -18.55 -14.02
CA ARG A 76 7.64 -17.37 -14.15
C ARG A 76 8.37 -16.06 -13.91
N CYS A 77 9.33 -16.05 -13.01
CA CYS A 77 10.14 -14.87 -12.70
C CYS A 77 11.42 -14.80 -13.55
N SER A 78 11.42 -15.44 -14.72
CA SER A 78 12.52 -15.43 -15.67
C SER A 78 12.03 -15.03 -17.06
N GLY A 79 12.88 -14.32 -17.81
CA GLY A 79 12.58 -13.90 -19.19
C GLY A 79 11.93 -12.51 -19.30
N SER A 80 11.54 -12.14 -20.51
CA SER A 80 10.93 -10.82 -20.78
C SER A 80 9.53 -10.67 -20.20
N ASP A 81 8.83 -11.78 -19.97
CA ASP A 81 7.44 -11.78 -19.52
C ASP A 81 7.31 -11.65 -17.99
N SER A 82 8.45 -11.66 -17.28
CA SER A 82 8.52 -11.33 -15.85
C SER A 82 8.70 -9.82 -15.60
N GLU A 83 8.75 -9.02 -16.66
CA GLU A 83 8.85 -7.57 -16.56
C GLU A 83 7.46 -6.94 -16.40
N GLY A 84 7.31 -6.13 -15.35
CA GLY A 84 6.06 -5.44 -15.03
C GLY A 84 5.23 -6.16 -13.96
N GLU A 85 4.72 -5.39 -13.02
CA GLU A 85 3.83 -5.84 -11.96
C GLU A 85 2.40 -5.35 -12.25
N LEU A 86 1.41 -6.24 -12.13
CA LEU A 86 0.01 -5.97 -12.43
C LEU A 86 -0.86 -6.23 -11.21
N ASN A 87 -2.02 -5.56 -11.15
CA ASN A 87 -3.03 -5.81 -10.11
C ASN A 87 -4.03 -6.89 -10.56
N ASP A 88 -3.73 -8.15 -10.23
CA ASP A 88 -4.55 -9.31 -10.57
C ASP A 88 -5.76 -9.51 -9.65
N VAL A 89 -5.64 -9.10 -8.38
CA VAL A 89 -6.76 -9.13 -7.42
C VAL A 89 -7.15 -7.70 -7.06
N ASN A 90 -8.44 -7.40 -7.13
CA ASN A 90 -8.96 -6.04 -6.92
C ASN A 90 -10.21 -6.11 -6.04
N MET A 91 -10.08 -5.75 -4.77
CA MET A 91 -11.17 -5.86 -3.81
C MET A 91 -11.42 -4.53 -3.09
N LEU A 92 -12.65 -4.04 -3.17
CA LEU A 92 -13.14 -2.96 -2.31
C LEU A 92 -13.81 -3.57 -1.08
N VAL A 93 -13.22 -3.33 0.09
CA VAL A 93 -13.71 -3.77 1.39
C VAL A 93 -14.39 -2.60 2.07
N HIS A 94 -15.69 -2.73 2.32
CA HIS A 94 -16.46 -1.77 3.11
C HIS A 94 -16.74 -2.34 4.50
N ILE A 95 -16.32 -1.62 5.54
CA ILE A 95 -16.61 -1.94 6.94
C ILE A 95 -17.62 -0.92 7.42
N SER A 96 -18.85 -1.34 7.71
CA SER A 96 -19.90 -0.44 8.18
C SER A 96 -19.72 -0.05 9.64
N ASP A 97 -20.34 1.07 10.02
CA ASP A 97 -20.60 1.38 11.42
C ASP A 97 -21.57 0.36 12.06
N ALA A 98 -21.86 0.52 13.35
CA ALA A 98 -22.75 -0.34 14.11
C ALA A 98 -24.17 -0.43 13.49
N PRO A 99 -24.70 -1.65 13.28
CA PRO A 99 -24.06 -2.94 13.50
C PRO A 99 -22.98 -3.25 12.44
N ARG A 100 -21.77 -3.59 12.91
CA ARG A 100 -20.61 -3.80 12.05
C ARG A 100 -20.83 -4.95 11.06
N ARG A 101 -20.67 -4.66 9.77
CA ARG A 101 -20.69 -5.61 8.66
C ARG A 101 -19.49 -5.36 7.76
N VAL A 102 -18.96 -6.43 7.18
CA VAL A 102 -17.91 -6.35 6.16
C VAL A 102 -18.50 -6.80 4.84
N THR A 103 -18.48 -5.92 3.85
CA THR A 103 -18.89 -6.21 2.48
C THR A 103 -17.67 -6.13 1.59
N VAL A 104 -17.42 -7.17 0.80
CA VAL A 104 -16.30 -7.20 -0.16
C VAL A 104 -16.85 -7.23 -1.57
N ILE A 105 -16.37 -6.33 -2.42
CA ILE A 105 -16.71 -6.26 -3.84
C ILE A 105 -15.43 -6.55 -4.63
N SER A 106 -15.45 -7.64 -5.39
CA SER A 106 -14.34 -7.99 -6.29
C SER A 106 -14.57 -7.39 -7.67
N PHE A 107 -13.55 -6.71 -8.19
CA PHE A 107 -13.52 -6.21 -9.57
C PHE A 107 -12.70 -7.19 -10.42
N PRO A 108 -13.23 -7.71 -11.55
CA PRO A 108 -12.46 -8.57 -12.44
C PRO A 108 -11.25 -7.81 -13.01
N ARG A 109 -10.08 -8.45 -13.06
CA ARG A 109 -8.84 -7.86 -13.57
C ARG A 109 -8.96 -7.40 -15.04
N ASP A 110 -9.77 -8.11 -15.83
CA ASP A 110 -10.00 -7.85 -17.26
C ASP A 110 -11.21 -6.93 -17.49
N LEU A 111 -11.73 -6.29 -16.43
CA LEU A 111 -12.80 -5.31 -16.56
C LEU A 111 -12.30 -4.12 -17.39
N MET A 112 -12.90 -3.92 -18.56
CA MET A 112 -12.50 -2.86 -19.50
C MET A 112 -13.14 -1.53 -19.10
N ILE A 113 -12.34 -0.64 -18.51
CA ILE A 113 -12.78 0.66 -17.97
C ILE A 113 -11.82 1.78 -18.38
N PRO A 114 -12.22 3.05 -18.24
CA PRO A 114 -11.28 4.16 -18.30
C PRO A 114 -10.27 4.06 -17.16
N ILE A 115 -9.00 4.31 -17.47
CA ILE A 115 -7.93 4.50 -16.47
C ILE A 115 -7.53 5.98 -16.54
N PRO A 116 -7.61 6.73 -15.43
CA PRO A 116 -7.25 8.14 -15.40
C PRO A 116 -5.74 8.35 -15.60
N SER A 117 -5.32 9.60 -15.77
CA SER A 117 -3.90 9.93 -15.64
C SER A 117 -3.44 9.69 -14.20
N CYS A 118 -2.33 9.00 -14.04
CA CYS A 118 -1.77 8.65 -12.74
C CYS A 118 -0.36 9.20 -12.58
N ASP A 119 -0.03 9.67 -11.38
CA ASP A 119 1.35 9.92 -10.98
C ASP A 119 2.13 8.60 -10.95
N ARG A 120 3.35 8.60 -11.50
CA ARG A 120 4.26 7.45 -11.48
C ARG A 120 5.21 7.43 -10.29
N GLY A 121 5.23 8.46 -9.44
CA GLY A 121 6.13 8.57 -8.29
C GLY A 121 7.53 9.08 -8.64
N ASP A 122 7.90 9.10 -9.92
CA ASP A 122 9.16 9.66 -10.44
C ASP A 122 9.03 11.11 -10.93
N GLY A 123 7.89 11.75 -10.65
CA GLY A 123 7.52 13.08 -11.14
C GLY A 123 6.95 13.09 -12.56
N SER A 124 6.85 11.93 -13.22
CA SER A 124 6.14 11.77 -14.48
C SER A 124 4.69 11.34 -14.26
N THR A 125 3.86 11.53 -15.30
CA THR A 125 2.45 11.11 -15.27
C THR A 125 2.11 10.23 -16.47
N SER A 126 1.18 9.31 -16.28
CA SER A 126 0.61 8.52 -17.36
C SER A 126 -0.50 9.29 -18.08
N SER A 127 -0.60 9.09 -19.39
CA SER A 127 -1.73 9.60 -20.17
C SER A 127 -3.00 8.85 -19.77
N ALA A 128 -4.11 9.58 -19.63
CA ALA A 128 -5.42 8.96 -19.43
C ALA A 128 -5.77 8.05 -20.62
N MET A 129 -6.39 6.92 -20.33
CA MET A 129 -6.78 5.91 -21.31
C MET A 129 -8.28 5.65 -21.23
N SER A 130 -8.98 5.72 -22.36
CA SER A 130 -10.45 5.62 -22.38
C SER A 130 -10.99 4.22 -22.15
N LYS A 131 -10.19 3.19 -22.42
CA LYS A 131 -10.59 1.78 -22.28
C LYS A 131 -9.37 0.88 -22.16
N GLN A 132 -9.12 0.34 -20.97
CA GLN A 132 -8.05 -0.62 -20.67
C GLN A 132 -8.54 -1.66 -19.67
N PRO A 133 -7.91 -2.85 -19.61
CA PRO A 133 -8.19 -3.79 -18.54
C PRO A 133 -7.73 -3.21 -17.19
N LEU A 134 -8.53 -3.40 -16.14
CA LEU A 134 -8.23 -2.88 -14.80
C LEU A 134 -6.84 -3.31 -14.29
N ASN A 135 -6.36 -4.49 -14.65
CA ASN A 135 -5.07 -5.02 -14.20
C ASN A 135 -3.85 -4.20 -14.66
N SER A 136 -4.00 -3.33 -15.66
CA SER A 136 -2.92 -2.46 -16.12
C SER A 136 -2.79 -1.17 -15.31
N ALA A 137 -3.75 -0.87 -14.41
CA ALA A 137 -3.74 0.38 -13.64
C ALA A 137 -2.51 0.48 -12.72
N PHE A 138 -2.10 -0.63 -12.10
CA PHE A 138 -0.92 -0.64 -11.23
C PHE A 138 0.35 -0.28 -12.00
N TYR A 139 0.55 -0.89 -13.17
CA TYR A 139 1.68 -0.55 -14.05
C TYR A 139 1.59 0.89 -14.60
N ALA A 140 0.38 1.36 -14.92
CA ALA A 140 0.18 2.73 -15.37
C ALA A 140 0.60 3.78 -14.33
N GLY A 141 0.47 3.45 -13.04
CA GLY A 141 0.98 4.24 -11.91
C GLY A 141 2.45 4.04 -11.60
N GLY A 142 3.24 3.37 -12.44
CA GLY A 142 4.68 3.17 -12.18
C GLY A 142 5.02 1.93 -11.35
N GLY A 143 4.05 1.04 -11.10
CA GLY A 143 4.31 -0.23 -10.42
C GLY A 143 4.58 -0.08 -8.92
N ALA A 144 5.36 -1.01 -8.36
CA ALA A 144 5.68 -1.03 -6.92
C ALA A 144 6.59 0.12 -6.49
N ASP A 145 7.48 0.56 -7.37
CA ASP A 145 8.43 1.65 -7.09
C ASP A 145 7.81 3.04 -7.28
N GLY A 146 6.53 3.10 -7.66
CA GLY A 146 5.81 4.32 -8.01
C GLY A 146 4.44 4.47 -7.35
N GLY A 147 3.58 5.25 -7.98
CA GLY A 147 2.17 5.45 -7.60
C GLY A 147 1.22 4.31 -7.99
N GLY A 148 1.70 3.07 -8.15
CA GLY A 148 0.91 1.97 -8.70
C GLY A 148 -0.38 1.70 -7.93
N LEU A 149 -0.29 1.52 -6.61
CA LEU A 149 -1.47 1.30 -5.76
C LEU A 149 -2.42 2.50 -5.76
N SER A 150 -1.86 3.72 -5.78
CA SER A 150 -2.62 4.97 -5.86
C SER A 150 -3.44 5.06 -7.15
N CYS A 151 -2.85 4.70 -8.28
CA CYS A 151 -3.53 4.67 -9.58
C CYS A 151 -4.70 3.68 -9.61
N VAL A 152 -4.54 2.49 -9.02
CA VAL A 152 -5.63 1.51 -8.92
C VAL A 152 -6.78 2.05 -8.06
N VAL A 153 -6.45 2.63 -6.90
CA VAL A 153 -7.44 3.25 -5.99
C VAL A 153 -8.19 4.38 -6.69
N LYS A 154 -7.47 5.28 -7.35
CA LYS A 154 -8.06 6.39 -8.13
C LYS A 154 -9.00 5.87 -9.21
N THR A 155 -8.59 4.84 -9.94
CA THR A 155 -9.41 4.18 -10.97
C THR A 155 -10.73 3.65 -10.39
N ILE A 156 -10.67 2.91 -9.29
CA ILE A 156 -11.86 2.32 -8.64
C ILE A 156 -12.72 3.38 -7.96
N SER A 157 -12.10 4.40 -7.35
CA SER A 157 -12.77 5.56 -6.76
C SER A 157 -13.60 6.29 -7.81
N GLN A 158 -13.02 6.60 -8.98
CA GLN A 158 -13.74 7.26 -10.07
C GLN A 158 -14.82 6.37 -10.70
N LEU A 159 -14.59 5.06 -10.82
CA LEU A 159 -15.57 4.10 -11.33
C LEU A 159 -16.79 3.96 -10.39
N SER A 160 -16.55 3.87 -9.08
CA SER A 160 -17.58 3.58 -8.08
C SER A 160 -18.21 4.82 -7.43
N GLY A 161 -17.54 5.97 -7.52
CA GLY A 161 -17.92 7.19 -6.79
C GLY A 161 -17.65 7.13 -5.28
N GLN A 162 -16.96 6.08 -4.81
CA GLN A 162 -16.68 5.87 -3.39
C GLN A 162 -15.35 6.51 -2.99
N SER A 163 -15.32 7.16 -1.83
CA SER A 163 -14.07 7.56 -1.17
C SER A 163 -13.39 6.33 -0.57
N ILE A 164 -12.10 6.15 -0.85
CA ILE A 164 -11.29 4.99 -0.47
C ILE A 164 -10.04 5.50 0.26
N PRO A 165 -10.17 5.87 1.55
CA PRO A 165 -9.07 6.49 2.30
C PRO A 165 -7.92 5.53 2.65
N PHE A 166 -8.11 4.22 2.49
CA PHE A 166 -7.09 3.22 2.81
C PHE A 166 -6.90 2.26 1.65
N ALA A 167 -5.66 1.83 1.46
CA ALA A 167 -5.33 0.78 0.51
C ALA A 167 -4.20 -0.12 1.05
N ALA A 168 -4.21 -1.37 0.62
CA ALA A 168 -3.17 -2.33 0.90
C ALA A 168 -2.84 -3.12 -0.37
N LYS A 169 -1.56 -3.48 -0.51
CA LYS A 169 -1.07 -4.39 -1.54
C LYS A 169 -0.62 -5.69 -0.88
N VAL A 170 -0.92 -6.82 -1.51
CA VAL A 170 -0.40 -8.13 -1.13
C VAL A 170 0.23 -8.75 -2.36
N THR A 171 1.47 -9.22 -2.26
CA THR A 171 2.14 -9.96 -3.34
C THR A 171 1.83 -11.45 -3.22
N TRP A 172 2.11 -12.23 -4.27
CA TRP A 172 1.94 -13.67 -4.20
C TRP A 172 2.84 -14.33 -3.15
N GLY A 173 4.05 -13.81 -2.96
CA GLY A 173 4.96 -14.25 -1.90
C GLY A 173 4.36 -14.08 -0.51
N GLY A 174 3.57 -13.03 -0.28
CA GLY A 174 2.88 -12.80 1.00
C GLY A 174 1.71 -13.76 1.29
N VAL A 175 1.35 -14.66 0.36
CA VAL A 175 0.22 -15.60 0.49
C VAL A 175 0.70 -17.05 0.73
N ILE A 176 1.94 -17.39 0.39
CA ILE A 176 2.49 -18.76 0.39
C ILE A 176 3.62 -18.93 1.40
#